data_AF-A0A067M8H6-F1
#
_entry.id   AF-A0A067M8H6-F1
#
_cell.length_a   1.000
_cell.length_b   1.000
_cell.length_c   1.000
_cell.angle_alpha   90.00
_cell.angle_beta   90.00
_cell.angle_gamma   90.00
#
_symmetry.space_group_name_H-M   'P 1'
#
loop_
_entity.id
_entity.type
_entity.pdbx_description
1 polymer ?
#
loop_
_entity_poly.entity_id
_entity_poly.type
_entity_poly.pdbx_seq_one_letter_code
_entity_poly.pdbx_strand_id
1 'polypeptide(L)'
;TLFNLGHILYLGHDGNPCPQSNQTEPQSAGEISVAHVHGIHPVRVQYCACMNGASHVCQLLRVGLVPGTPSRPETAYTIDVLEQFHTLNMESGTNMYDFHKSLVR
;
A
#
# COMPACT_ATOMS: atom_id res chain seq x y z
N THR A 1 -4.09 -13.17 5.41
CA THR A 1 -3.70 -11.74 5.42
C THR A 1 -4.86 -10.91 5.96
N LEU A 2 -4.61 -9.67 6.42
CA LEU A 2 -5.67 -8.77 6.92
C LEU A 2 -6.84 -8.64 5.93
N PHE A 3 -6.55 -8.70 4.64
CA PHE A 3 -7.53 -8.77 3.56
C PHE A 3 -8.55 -9.92 3.67
N ASN A 4 -8.10 -11.13 4.03
CA ASN A 4 -8.98 -12.30 4.16
C ASN A 4 -9.95 -12.17 5.35
N LEU A 5 -9.61 -11.33 6.33
CA LEU A 5 -10.46 -11.01 7.47
C LEU A 5 -11.45 -9.87 7.15
N GLY A 6 -11.47 -9.38 5.91
CA GLY A 6 -12.32 -8.27 5.48
C GLY A 6 -11.85 -6.90 5.97
N HIS A 7 -10.60 -6.79 6.44
CA HIS A 7 -10.05 -5.51 6.88
C HIS A 7 -9.87 -4.55 5.70
N ILE A 8 -10.31 -3.30 5.90
CA ILE A 8 -10.17 -2.21 4.95
C ILE A 8 -9.27 -1.15 5.58
N LEU A 9 -8.22 -0.77 4.85
CA LEU A 9 -7.38 0.36 5.19
C LEU A 9 -8.04 1.63 4.67
N TYR A 10 -8.61 2.41 5.57
CA TYR A 10 -9.14 3.73 5.24
C TYR A 10 -8.01 4.74 5.19
N LEU A 11 -7.87 5.42 4.06
CA LEU A 11 -6.87 6.47 3.90
C LEU A 11 -7.45 7.83 4.24
N GLY A 12 -6.72 8.58 5.06
CA GLY A 12 -7.21 9.82 5.65
C GLY A 12 -8.12 9.58 6.86
N HIS A 13 -8.67 10.67 7.42
CA HIS A 13 -9.55 10.66 8.59
C HIS A 13 -9.06 9.79 9.77
N ASP A 14 -7.75 9.75 10.00
CA ASP A 14 -7.12 8.95 11.07
C ASP A 14 -7.52 7.47 11.04
N GLY A 15 -7.72 6.91 9.83
CA GLY A 15 -8.12 5.52 9.64
C GLY A 15 -9.61 5.26 9.76
N ASN A 16 -10.44 6.32 9.83
CA ASN A 16 -11.90 6.20 9.82
C ASN A 16 -12.47 6.26 8.38
N PRO A 17 -13.65 5.66 8.15
CA PRO A 17 -14.36 5.78 6.88
C PRO A 17 -14.59 7.24 6.49
N CYS A 18 -14.35 7.57 5.22
CA CYS A 18 -14.56 8.92 4.72
C CYS A 18 -16.07 9.21 4.63
N PRO A 19 -16.59 10.26 5.31
CA PRO A 19 -18.02 10.57 5.32
C PRO A 19 -18.55 11.04 3.96
N GLN A 20 -17.65 11.54 3.11
CA GLN A 20 -17.97 12.00 1.75
C GLN A 20 -17.81 10.90 0.71
N SER A 21 -17.28 9.74 1.09
CA SER A 21 -17.25 8.63 0.15
C SER A 21 -18.67 8.06 0.06
N ASN A 22 -19.24 8.07 -1.15
CA ASN A 22 -20.47 7.33 -1.47
C ASN A 22 -20.25 5.80 -1.41
N GLN A 23 -19.11 5.37 -0.87
CA GLN A 23 -18.57 4.04 -0.77
C GLN A 23 -18.86 3.50 0.64
N THR A 24 -20.14 3.41 0.99
CA THR A 24 -20.62 2.79 2.23
C THR A 24 -20.48 1.27 2.20
N GLU A 25 -20.29 0.70 1.01
CA GLU A 25 -20.18 -0.73 0.77
C GLU A 25 -18.71 -1.19 0.73
N PRO A 26 -18.31 -2.21 1.52
CA PRO A 26 -16.98 -2.82 1.50
C PRO A 26 -16.46 -3.23 0.11
N GLN A 27 -17.35 -3.41 -0.86
CA GLN A 27 -17.08 -3.85 -2.23
C GLN A 27 -16.50 -2.74 -3.12
N SER A 28 -16.50 -1.49 -2.66
CA SER A 28 -16.01 -0.33 -3.40
C SER A 28 -14.56 0.06 -3.07
N ALA A 29 -13.95 -0.62 -2.09
CA ALA A 29 -12.53 -0.49 -1.77
C ALA A 29 -11.67 -1.12 -2.87
N GLY A 30 -10.63 -0.42 -3.30
CA GLY A 30 -9.66 -0.93 -4.27
C GLY A 30 -8.75 -1.97 -3.63
N GLU A 31 -8.42 -3.03 -4.36
CA GLU A 31 -7.41 -4.00 -3.93
C GLU A 31 -6.03 -3.56 -4.43
N ILE A 32 -5.05 -3.52 -3.53
CA ILE A 32 -3.65 -3.29 -3.86
C ILE A 32 -2.78 -4.38 -3.24
N SER A 33 -1.68 -4.72 -3.91
CA SER A 33 -0.66 -5.61 -3.36
C SER A 33 0.38 -4.79 -2.60
N VAL A 34 0.51 -5.02 -1.30
CA VAL A 34 1.49 -4.35 -0.43
C VAL A 34 2.68 -5.28 -0.19
N ALA A 35 3.87 -4.84 -0.58
CA ALA A 35 5.12 -5.52 -0.26
C ALA A 35 5.64 -5.08 1.12
N HIS A 36 5.82 -6.07 1.99
CA HIS A 36 6.41 -5.94 3.33
C HIS A 36 7.65 -6.83 3.42
N VAL A 37 8.51 -6.60 4.43
CA VAL A 37 9.71 -7.43 4.68
C VAL A 37 9.39 -8.93 4.92
N HIS A 38 8.13 -9.24 5.25
CA HIS A 38 7.63 -10.60 5.47
C HIS A 38 6.92 -11.21 4.24
N GLY A 39 6.88 -10.46 3.14
CA GLY A 39 6.30 -10.89 1.88
C GLY A 39 5.24 -9.95 1.32
N ILE A 40 4.57 -10.39 0.26
CA ILE A 40 3.57 -9.59 -0.44
C ILE A 40 2.17 -9.98 0.03
N HIS A 41 1.37 -8.98 0.38
CA HIS A 41 0.04 -9.17 0.93
C HIS A 41 -1.00 -8.35 0.16
N PRO A 42 -2.12 -8.93 -0.28
CA PRO A 42 -3.24 -8.13 -0.76
C PRO A 42 -3.83 -7.33 0.42
N VAL A 43 -4.23 -6.10 0.15
CA VAL A 43 -4.84 -5.15 1.11
C VAL A 43 -5.97 -4.40 0.41
N ARG A 44 -7.12 -4.27 1.09
CA ARG A 44 -8.22 -3.42 0.61
C ARG A 44 -8.00 -2.01 1.10
N VAL A 45 -8.12 -1.05 0.20
CA VAL A 45 -7.85 0.35 0.48
C VAL A 45 -9.02 1.21 0.03
N GLN A 46 -9.44 2.12 0.90
CA GLN A 46 -10.48 3.10 0.60
C GLN A 46 -9.90 4.50 0.69
N TYR A 47 -9.89 5.21 -0.43
CA TYR A 47 -9.39 6.57 -0.52
C TYR A 47 -10.39 7.57 0.09
N CYS A 48 -9.84 8.62 0.69
CA CYS A 48 -10.61 9.79 1.06
C CYS A 48 -11.09 10.52 -0.21
N ALA A 49 -12.39 10.81 -0.26
CA ALA A 49 -13.06 11.50 -1.37
C ALA A 49 -13.53 12.93 -0.99
N CYS A 50 -12.99 13.51 0.08
CA CYS A 50 -13.31 14.89 0.45
C CYS A 50 -12.86 15.89 -0.63
N MET A 51 -13.61 16.99 -0.78
CA MET A 51 -13.41 17.98 -1.84
C MET A 51 -12.01 18.63 -1.84
N ASN A 52 -11.41 18.78 -0.65
CA ASN A 52 -10.02 19.25 -0.44
C ASN A 52 -9.07 18.10 -0.05
N GLY A 53 -9.41 16.85 -0.41
CA GLY A 53 -8.60 15.67 -0.12
C GLY A 53 -7.24 15.72 -0.82
N ALA A 54 -6.23 15.09 -0.21
CA ALA A 54 -4.94 14.90 -0.86
C ALA A 54 -5.08 13.92 -2.05
N SER A 55 -4.14 13.95 -3.00
CA SER A 55 -4.11 12.97 -4.11
C SER A 55 -3.95 11.54 -3.58
N HIS A 56 -4.36 10.54 -4.35
CA HIS A 56 -4.23 9.12 -3.97
C HIS A 56 -2.80 8.73 -3.56
N VAL A 57 -1.80 9.25 -4.28
CA VAL A 57 -0.38 9.06 -3.95
C VAL A 57 -0.05 9.65 -2.58
N CYS A 58 -0.45 10.89 -2.31
CA CYS A 58 -0.20 11.53 -1.02
C CYS A 58 -0.93 10.81 0.12
N GLN A 59 -2.13 10.28 -0.12
CA GLN A 59 -2.87 9.52 0.87
C GLN A 59 -2.16 8.21 1.24
N LEU A 60 -1.60 7.49 0.28
CA LEU A 60 -0.77 6.30 0.51
C LEU A 60 0.52 6.65 1.26
N LEU A 61 1.22 7.70 0.83
CA LEU A 61 2.48 8.12 1.46
C LEU A 61 2.28 8.51 2.94
N ARG A 62 1.14 9.13 3.28
CA ARG A 62 0.81 9.48 4.67
C ARG A 62 0.65 8.28 5.60
N VAL A 63 0.30 7.11 5.06
CA VAL A 63 0.22 5.86 5.82
C VAL A 63 1.48 5.00 5.68
N GLY A 64 2.57 5.56 5.17
CA GLY A 64 3.85 4.85 5.00
C GLY A 64 3.87 3.86 3.83
N LEU A 65 2.94 4.00 2.88
CA LEU A 65 2.89 3.18 1.67
C LEU A 65 3.37 3.98 0.46
N VAL A 66 4.45 3.50 -0.17
CA VAL A 66 5.01 4.10 -1.39
C VAL A 66 4.40 3.39 -2.60
N PRO A 67 3.63 4.07 -3.45
CA PRO A 67 3.03 3.43 -4.62
C PRO A 67 4.10 3.04 -5.64
N GLY A 68 3.98 1.86 -6.23
CA GLY A 68 4.85 1.42 -7.33
C GLY A 68 4.62 2.21 -8.62
N THR A 69 3.38 2.64 -8.84
CA THR A 69 3.00 3.48 -9.99
C THR A 69 2.14 4.65 -9.49
N PRO A 70 2.52 5.90 -9.78
CA PRO A 70 1.80 7.07 -9.27
C PRO A 70 0.42 7.29 -9.89
N SER A 71 0.19 6.83 -11.14
CA SER A 71 -1.09 7.02 -11.84
C SER A 71 -2.17 6.03 -11.41
N ARG A 72 -1.81 4.77 -11.20
CA ARG A 72 -2.72 3.72 -10.73
C ARG A 72 -1.96 2.73 -9.85
N PRO A 73 -1.97 2.93 -8.52
CA PRO A 73 -1.22 2.07 -7.62
C PRO A 73 -1.94 0.73 -7.48
N GLU A 74 -1.56 -0.25 -8.31
CA GLU A 74 -1.92 -1.67 -8.10
C GLU A 74 -1.00 -2.33 -7.07
N THR A 75 0.19 -1.74 -6.89
CA THR A 75 1.23 -2.18 -5.96
C THR A 75 1.68 -1.01 -5.09
N ALA A 76 1.98 -1.30 -3.82
CA ALA A 76 2.61 -0.38 -2.91
C ALA A 76 3.69 -1.11 -2.09
N TYR A 77 4.67 -0.34 -1.63
CA TYR A 77 5.81 -0.83 -0.86
C TYR A 77 5.80 -0.14 0.50
N THR A 78 6.03 -0.88 1.56
CA THR A 78 6.32 -0.30 2.88
C THR A 78 7.68 0.39 2.88
N ILE A 79 7.88 1.37 3.76
CA ILE A 79 9.20 2.00 3.90
C ILE A 79 10.24 0.96 4.32
N ASP A 80 9.88 0.05 5.23
CA ASP A 80 10.75 -1.01 5.73
C ASP A 80 11.27 -1.93 4.61
N VAL A 81 10.43 -2.29 3.63
CA VAL A 81 10.87 -3.14 2.51
C VAL A 81 11.80 -2.39 1.56
N LEU A 82 11.61 -1.08 1.41
CA LEU A 82 12.49 -0.23 0.61
C LEU A 82 13.85 -0.04 1.28
N GLU A 83 13.86 0.14 2.60
CA GLU A 83 15.10 0.21 3.39
C GLU A 83 15.86 -1.11 3.33
N GLN A 84 15.18 -2.24 3.52
CA GLN A 84 15.81 -3.56 3.41
C GLN A 84 16.40 -3.79 2.01
N PHE A 85 15.66 -3.43 0.95
CA PHE A 85 16.18 -3.52 -0.41
C PHE A 85 17.40 -2.62 -0.61
N HIS A 86 17.36 -1.39 -0.10
CA HIS A 86 18.46 -0.44 -0.22
C HIS A 86 19.74 -0.97 0.43
N THR A 87 19.65 -1.49 1.65
CA THR A 87 20.78 -2.10 2.37
C THR A 87 21.35 -3.29 1.62
N LEU A 88 20.51 -4.24 1.17
CA LEU A 88 20.97 -5.43 0.43
C LEU A 88 21.56 -5.08 -0.95
N ASN A 89 21.00 -4.09 -1.62
CA ASN A 89 21.54 -3.63 -2.89
C ASN A 89 22.93 -2.98 -2.70
N MET A 90 23.14 -2.24 -1.61
CA MET A 90 24.43 -1.63 -1.28
C MET A 90 25.48 -2.63 -0.80
N GLU A 91 25.10 -3.58 0.06
CA GLU A 91 26.05 -4.49 0.71
C GLU A 91 26.39 -5.72 -0.15
N SER A 92 25.39 -6.30 -0.83
CA SER A 92 25.54 -7.56 -1.56
C SER A 92 25.30 -7.44 -3.07
N GLY A 93 25.00 -6.24 -3.59
CA GLY A 93 24.69 -6.03 -5.01
C GLY A 93 23.43 -6.79 -5.45
N THR A 94 22.53 -7.08 -4.51
CA THR A 94 21.32 -7.84 -4.79
C THR A 94 20.40 -7.03 -5.69
N ASN A 95 20.13 -7.57 -6.88
CA ASN A 95 19.21 -6.92 -7.81
C ASN A 95 17.75 -7.01 -7.32
N MET A 96 16.90 -6.14 -7.84
CA MET A 96 15.49 -6.06 -7.43
C MET A 96 14.68 -7.34 -7.73
N TYR A 97 15.07 -8.11 -8.75
CA TYR A 97 14.38 -9.33 -9.14
C TYR A 97 14.60 -10.47 -8.14
N ASP A 98 15.85 -10.65 -7.70
CA ASP A 98 16.21 -11.66 -6.69
C ASP A 98 15.63 -11.28 -5.32
N PHE A 99 15.64 -9.99 -4.98
CA PHE A 99 14.96 -9.50 -3.79
C PHE A 99 13.45 -9.74 -3.83
N HIS A 100 12.78 -9.39 -4.94
CA HIS A 100 11.35 -9.67 -5.12
C HIS A 100 11.03 -11.17 -5.00
N LYS A 101 11.87 -12.06 -5.56
CA LYS A 101 11.71 -13.51 -5.39
C LYS A 101 11.80 -13.95 -3.93
N SER A 102 12.63 -13.30 -3.13
CA SER A 102 12.73 -13.61 -1.70
C SER A 102 11.47 -13.24 -0.93
N LEU A 103 10.72 -12.22 -1.38
CA LEU A 103 9.46 -11.77 -0.76
C LEU A 103 8.23 -12.59 -1.19
N VAL A 104 8.30 -13.29 -2.33
CA VAL A 104 7.19 -14.12 -2.84
C VAL A 104 7.25 -15.55 -2.30
N ARG A 105 8.40 -15.97 -1.74
CA ARG A 105 8.62 -17.29 -1.17
C ARG A 105 7.94 -17.46 0.19
#